data_AF-A0AA88VC76-F1
#
_entry.id   AF-A0AA88VC76-F1
#
_cell.length_a   1.000
_cell.length_b   1.000
_cell.length_c   1.000
_cell.angle_alpha   90.00
_cell.angle_beta   90.00
_cell.angle_gamma   90.00
#
_symmetry.space_group_name_H-M   'P 1'
#
loop_
_entity.id
_entity.type
_entity.pdbx_description
1 polymer ?
#
loop_
_entity_poly.entity_id
_entity_poly.type
_entity_poly.pdbx_seq_one_letter_code
_entity_poly.pdbx_strand_id
1 'polypeptide(L)'
;MLEYRAGSTNSVADALSRRAELDQVALMAMNAIVRADSRVAINIGKKIKKALTRDPVAQQLLKLIESGKSAFEIVNGQQPLLPHTVNVPNAGKSPRSISFSEEWRQNIDLAHSYLEKAARRMKKHAYKNRRSQEFNVGDKVMVKLLPQDRKFLRGRDSRLLQKYEGPLTIVKKIGKMAYKVDPLHWWSRQLHPVFHVSMLKPFYEDTADPSRGQIKRQGLKPKAAEKRVAEAILNDRVIIASRKRHQEYLVKWQGHMDEENTWE
;
A
#
# COMPACT_ATOMS: atom_id res chain seq x y z
N MET A 1 32.81 -34.08 -3.89
CA MET A 1 31.49 -33.80 -4.49
C MET A 1 30.47 -34.63 -3.73
N LEU A 2 29.62 -34.00 -2.92
CA LEU A 2 28.55 -34.70 -2.20
C LEU A 2 27.33 -34.78 -3.13
N GLU A 3 27.03 -35.98 -3.62
CA GLU A 3 25.87 -36.25 -4.45
C GLU A 3 24.59 -36.17 -3.60
N TYR A 4 23.65 -35.33 -4.03
CA TYR A 4 22.33 -35.20 -3.42
C TYR A 4 21.53 -36.49 -3.64
N ARG A 5 21.14 -37.16 -2.55
CA ARG A 5 20.25 -38.34 -2.58
C ARG A 5 18.88 -37.95 -2.03
N ALA A 6 17.85 -38.11 -2.86
CA ALA A 6 16.46 -37.87 -2.46
C ALA A 6 16.02 -38.96 -1.47
N GLY A 7 15.58 -38.55 -0.27
CA GLY A 7 15.15 -39.46 0.79
C GLY A 7 14.53 -38.71 1.98
N SER A 8 13.77 -39.43 2.82
CA SER A 8 13.02 -38.93 4.00
C SER A 8 13.82 -37.99 4.92
N THR A 9 15.13 -38.20 5.01
CA THR A 9 16.06 -37.39 5.82
C THR A 9 16.29 -35.97 5.29
N ASN A 10 15.98 -35.71 4.02
CA ASN A 10 16.15 -34.40 3.38
C ASN A 10 14.85 -33.59 3.28
N SER A 11 13.76 -34.01 3.93
CA SER A 11 12.46 -33.31 3.95
C SER A 11 12.57 -31.83 4.37
N VAL A 12 13.43 -31.53 5.35
CA VAL A 12 13.63 -30.15 5.84
C VAL A 12 14.40 -29.30 4.82
N ALA A 13 15.41 -29.89 4.16
CA ALA A 13 16.17 -29.21 3.10
C ALA A 13 15.29 -28.95 1.87
N ASP A 14 14.45 -29.92 1.49
CA ASP A 14 13.46 -29.77 0.43
C ASP A 14 12.38 -28.75 0.78
N ALA A 15 11.91 -28.71 2.03
CA ALA A 15 10.93 -27.73 2.49
C ALA A 15 11.51 -26.30 2.51
N LEU A 16 12.78 -26.14 2.91
CA LEU A 16 13.48 -24.84 2.88
C LEU A 16 13.79 -24.40 1.44
N SER A 17 14.15 -25.34 0.56
CA SER A 17 14.35 -25.07 -0.86
C SER A 17 13.04 -24.60 -1.52
N ARG A 18 11.93 -25.32 -1.25
CA ARG A 18 10.59 -24.91 -1.70
C ARG A 18 10.16 -23.58 -1.12
N ARG A 19 10.54 -23.25 0.12
CA ARG A 19 10.25 -21.94 0.70
C ARG A 19 10.96 -20.81 -0.04
N ALA A 20 12.22 -21.00 -0.41
CA ALA A 20 12.97 -20.03 -1.21
C ALA A 20 12.38 -19.87 -2.62
N GLU A 21 11.96 -20.97 -3.26
CA GLU A 21 11.25 -20.95 -4.55
C GLU A 21 9.89 -20.26 -4.43
N LEU A 22 9.11 -20.55 -3.38
CA LEU A 22 7.82 -19.92 -3.12
C LEU A 22 7.96 -18.42 -2.80
N ASP A 23 9.00 -18.03 -2.07
CA ASP A 23 9.32 -16.62 -1.78
C ASP A 23 9.73 -15.88 -3.07
N GLN A 24 10.48 -16.53 -3.96
CA GLN A 24 10.76 -15.97 -5.29
C GLN A 24 9.51 -15.86 -6.16
N VAL A 25 8.64 -16.87 -6.17
CA VAL A 25 7.37 -16.84 -6.89
C VAL A 25 6.45 -15.77 -6.31
N ALA A 26 6.41 -15.60 -4.99
CA ALA A 26 5.66 -14.55 -4.32
C ALA A 26 6.22 -13.15 -4.66
N LEU A 27 7.54 -12.99 -4.68
CA LEU A 27 8.19 -11.74 -5.06
C LEU A 27 7.97 -11.40 -6.55
N MET A 28 8.02 -12.40 -7.44
CA MET A 28 7.67 -12.25 -8.85
C MET A 28 6.19 -11.92 -9.05
N ALA A 29 5.29 -12.55 -8.30
CA ALA A 29 3.86 -12.26 -8.32
C ALA A 29 3.58 -10.85 -7.80
N MET A 30 4.23 -10.42 -6.71
CA MET A 30 4.14 -9.04 -6.19
C MET A 30 4.69 -8.03 -7.21
N ASN A 31 5.84 -8.31 -7.84
CA ASN A 31 6.40 -7.44 -8.88
C ASN A 31 5.54 -7.39 -10.15
N ALA A 32 4.87 -8.48 -10.51
CA ALA A 32 3.87 -8.52 -11.58
C ALA A 32 2.62 -7.73 -11.21
N ILE A 33 2.14 -7.79 -9.96
CA ILE A 33 1.02 -6.99 -9.45
C ILE A 33 1.37 -5.48 -9.45
N VAL A 34 2.62 -5.12 -9.14
CA VAL A 34 3.11 -3.72 -9.18
C VAL A 34 3.26 -3.17 -10.61
N ARG A 35 3.41 -4.05 -11.62
CA ARG A 35 3.57 -3.66 -13.04
C ARG A 35 2.30 -3.84 -13.87
N ALA A 36 1.33 -4.62 -13.41
CA ALA A 36 0.15 -4.98 -14.19
C ALA A 36 -1.05 -4.08 -13.91
N ASP A 37 -1.85 -3.91 -14.96
CA ASP A 37 -3.16 -3.27 -14.97
C ASP A 37 -4.11 -3.86 -13.90
N SER A 38 -5.01 -3.07 -13.29
CA SER A 38 -5.88 -3.49 -12.15
C SER A 38 -6.56 -4.82 -12.38
N ARG A 39 -6.98 -5.00 -13.62
CA ARG A 39 -7.77 -6.13 -14.08
C ARG A 39 -6.99 -7.43 -13.93
N VAL A 40 -5.66 -7.40 -14.13
CA VAL A 40 -4.79 -8.57 -13.96
C VAL A 40 -4.60 -8.88 -12.48
N ALA A 41 -4.33 -7.89 -11.63
CA ALA A 41 -4.20 -8.10 -10.18
C ALA A 41 -5.51 -8.61 -9.54
N ILE A 42 -6.66 -8.06 -9.93
CA ILE A 42 -7.99 -8.54 -9.50
C ILE A 42 -8.25 -9.96 -10.00
N ASN A 43 -7.87 -10.28 -11.25
CA ASN A 43 -8.03 -11.63 -11.81
C ASN A 43 -7.08 -12.66 -11.16
N ILE A 44 -5.86 -12.26 -10.79
CA ILE A 44 -4.93 -13.10 -10.03
C ILE A 44 -5.48 -13.36 -8.64
N GLY A 45 -5.92 -12.33 -7.90
CA GLY A 45 -6.54 -12.50 -6.59
C GLY A 45 -7.79 -13.40 -6.64
N LYS A 46 -8.63 -13.25 -7.69
CA LYS A 46 -9.77 -14.14 -7.93
C LYS A 46 -9.34 -15.57 -8.27
N LYS A 47 -8.30 -15.76 -9.09
CA LYS A 47 -7.75 -17.09 -9.41
C LYS A 47 -7.13 -17.76 -8.19
N ILE A 48 -6.39 -17.02 -7.37
CA ILE A 48 -5.80 -17.50 -6.11
C ILE A 48 -6.93 -17.89 -5.15
N LYS A 49 -7.95 -17.04 -4.95
CA LYS A 49 -9.11 -17.38 -4.12
C LYS A 49 -9.87 -18.60 -4.68
N LYS A 50 -10.00 -18.72 -6.00
CA LYS A 50 -10.59 -19.89 -6.68
C LYS A 50 -9.73 -21.16 -6.55
N ALA A 51 -8.41 -21.02 -6.47
CA ALA A 51 -7.48 -22.12 -6.27
C ALA A 51 -7.46 -22.57 -4.80
N LEU A 52 -7.39 -21.65 -3.84
CA LEU A 52 -7.53 -21.91 -2.41
C LEU A 52 -8.87 -22.55 -2.05
N THR A 53 -9.94 -22.21 -2.76
CA THR A 53 -11.25 -22.87 -2.57
C THR A 53 -11.36 -24.22 -3.27
N ARG A 54 -10.37 -24.64 -4.06
CA ARG A 54 -10.31 -25.98 -4.66
C ARG A 54 -9.32 -26.90 -3.94
N ASP A 55 -8.35 -26.33 -3.24
CA ASP A 55 -7.38 -27.08 -2.45
C ASP A 55 -8.06 -27.62 -1.16
N PRO A 56 -8.14 -28.95 -0.99
CA PRO A 56 -8.77 -29.56 0.17
C PRO A 56 -8.11 -29.16 1.50
N VAL A 57 -6.78 -28.92 1.51
CA VAL A 57 -6.05 -28.50 2.71
C VAL A 57 -6.44 -27.07 3.11
N ALA A 58 -6.56 -26.18 2.13
CA ALA A 58 -6.95 -24.80 2.36
C ALA A 58 -8.42 -24.68 2.82
N GLN A 59 -9.32 -25.50 2.29
CA GLN A 59 -10.71 -25.57 2.79
C GLN A 59 -10.77 -26.03 4.24
N GLN A 60 -9.97 -27.04 4.61
CA GLN A 60 -9.90 -27.56 5.96
C GLN A 60 -9.33 -26.50 6.93
N LEU A 61 -8.29 -25.78 6.51
CA LEU A 61 -7.73 -24.65 7.25
C LEU A 61 -8.76 -23.53 7.47
N LEU A 62 -9.50 -23.13 6.43
CA LEU A 62 -10.55 -22.12 6.54
C LEU A 62 -11.65 -22.54 7.51
N LYS A 63 -12.08 -23.82 7.45
CA LYS A 63 -13.07 -24.38 8.37
C LYS A 63 -12.58 -24.39 9.82
N LEU A 64 -11.29 -24.65 10.05
CA LEU A 64 -10.67 -24.59 11.38
C LEU A 64 -10.62 -23.15 11.91
N ILE A 65 -10.27 -22.18 11.06
CA ILE A 65 -10.29 -20.75 11.43
C ILE A 65 -11.71 -20.28 11.75
N GLU A 66 -12.70 -20.65 10.93
CA GLU A 66 -14.11 -20.35 11.16
C GLU A 66 -14.65 -20.99 12.44
N SER A 67 -14.13 -22.16 12.82
CA SER A 67 -14.44 -22.81 14.11
C SER A 67 -13.81 -22.11 15.33
N GLY A 68 -13.11 -20.99 15.13
CA GLY A 68 -12.52 -20.18 16.19
C GLY A 68 -11.17 -20.69 16.70
N LYS A 69 -10.59 -21.71 16.04
CA LYS A 69 -9.28 -22.25 16.44
C LYS A 69 -8.17 -21.26 16.14
N SER A 70 -7.26 -21.12 17.09
CA SER A 70 -6.07 -20.28 16.93
C SER A 70 -5.16 -20.87 15.85
N ALA A 71 -4.46 -20.02 15.09
CA ALA A 71 -3.42 -20.46 14.17
C ALA A 71 -2.37 -21.37 14.86
N PHE A 72 -2.11 -21.13 16.15
CA PHE A 72 -1.23 -21.98 16.95
C PHE A 72 -1.81 -23.39 17.16
N GLU A 73 -3.12 -23.49 17.48
CA GLU A 73 -3.81 -24.77 17.69
C GLU A 73 -3.86 -25.59 16.39
N ILE A 74 -4.00 -24.92 15.25
CA ILE A 74 -3.99 -25.55 13.93
C ILE A 74 -2.63 -26.18 13.61
N VAL A 75 -1.53 -25.51 13.95
CA VAL A 75 -0.16 -25.99 13.66
C VAL A 75 0.29 -27.04 14.65
N ASN A 76 0.00 -26.84 15.94
CA ASN A 76 0.53 -27.68 17.02
C ASN A 76 -0.48 -28.72 17.54
N GLY A 77 -1.70 -28.73 17.01
CA GLY A 77 -2.79 -29.62 17.42
C GLY A 77 -3.40 -29.31 18.79
N GLN A 78 -2.81 -28.38 19.56
CA GLN A 78 -3.26 -27.99 20.89
C GLN A 78 -3.01 -26.48 21.11
N GLN A 79 -3.92 -25.84 21.82
CA GLN A 79 -3.73 -24.46 22.27
C GLN A 79 -2.72 -24.46 23.44
N PRO A 80 -1.81 -23.48 23.54
CA PRO A 80 -0.81 -23.51 24.60
C PRO A 80 -1.54 -23.34 25.93
N LEU A 81 -1.10 -24.12 26.92
CA LEU A 81 -1.61 -24.00 28.29
C LEU A 81 -1.14 -22.68 28.88
N LEU A 82 -1.97 -21.66 28.70
CA LEU A 82 -1.83 -20.38 29.36
C LEU A 82 -2.26 -20.58 30.82
N PRO A 83 -1.54 -20.08 31.84
CA PRO A 83 -1.91 -20.22 33.24
C PRO A 83 -3.40 -19.96 33.59
N HIS A 84 -4.14 -19.14 32.83
CA HIS A 84 -5.58 -18.94 32.99
C HIS A 84 -6.47 -20.05 32.36
N THR A 85 -6.00 -20.72 31.30
CA THR A 85 -6.67 -21.85 30.60
C THR A 85 -6.43 -23.19 31.29
N VAL A 86 -5.47 -23.26 32.20
CA VAL A 86 -5.35 -24.38 33.13
C VAL A 86 -6.51 -24.26 34.12
N ASN A 87 -7.71 -24.63 33.69
CA ASN A 87 -8.76 -25.00 34.62
C ASN A 87 -8.31 -26.35 35.18
N VAL A 88 -7.51 -26.32 36.23
CA VAL A 88 -7.11 -27.52 36.95
C VAL A 88 -8.20 -27.79 38.00
N PRO A 89 -9.11 -28.78 37.80
CA PRO A 89 -9.88 -29.33 38.90
C PRO A 89 -8.99 -29.86 40.04
N ASN A 90 -7.69 -30.04 39.78
CA ASN A 90 -6.66 -30.31 40.76
C ASN A 90 -5.55 -29.26 40.63
N ALA A 91 -5.79 -28.03 41.10
CA ALA A 91 -4.67 -27.15 41.40
C ALA A 91 -3.77 -27.94 42.35
N GLY A 92 -2.48 -28.05 42.04
CA GLY A 92 -1.55 -28.68 42.98
C GLY A 92 -1.78 -28.11 44.38
N LYS A 93 -1.59 -28.92 45.43
CA LYS A 93 -1.84 -28.56 46.84
C LYS A 93 -1.07 -27.31 47.33
N SER A 94 -0.32 -26.63 46.47
CA SER A 94 0.48 -25.45 46.77
C SER A 94 -0.35 -24.15 46.66
N PRO A 95 -0.47 -23.39 47.76
CA PRO A 95 -1.18 -22.10 47.76
C PRO A 95 -0.60 -21.09 46.76
N ARG A 96 0.71 -21.18 46.48
CA ARG A 96 1.42 -20.28 45.57
C ARG A 96 1.00 -20.44 44.10
N SER A 97 0.68 -21.66 43.67
CA SER A 97 0.22 -21.90 42.29
C SER A 97 -1.18 -21.31 42.07
N ILE A 98 -2.04 -21.38 43.09
CA ILE A 98 -3.41 -20.85 43.05
C ILE A 98 -3.35 -19.32 42.96
N SER A 99 -2.64 -18.66 43.89
CA SER A 99 -2.52 -17.20 43.89
C SER A 99 -1.86 -16.65 42.62
N PHE A 100 -0.85 -17.33 42.10
CA PHE A 100 -0.24 -16.96 40.82
C PHE A 100 -1.24 -17.04 39.64
N SER A 101 -2.07 -18.09 39.58
CA SER A 101 -3.07 -18.25 38.51
C SER A 101 -4.19 -17.19 38.58
N GLU A 102 -4.59 -16.83 39.80
CA GLU A 102 -5.59 -15.77 40.05
C GLU A 102 -5.04 -14.40 39.69
N GLU A 103 -3.84 -14.06 40.15
CA GLU A 103 -3.15 -12.81 39.81
C GLU A 103 -2.98 -12.67 38.29
N TRP A 104 -2.62 -13.76 37.62
CA TRP A 104 -2.44 -13.73 36.16
C TRP A 104 -3.75 -13.55 35.40
N ARG A 105 -4.85 -14.18 35.86
CA ARG A 105 -6.21 -13.92 35.33
C ARG A 105 -6.59 -12.46 35.48
N GLN A 106 -6.41 -11.90 36.67
CA GLN A 106 -6.69 -10.48 36.94
C GLN A 106 -5.86 -9.55 36.04
N ASN A 107 -4.57 -9.86 35.86
CA ASN A 107 -3.68 -9.08 35.00
C ASN A 107 -4.11 -9.13 33.52
N ILE A 108 -4.58 -10.28 33.04
CA ILE A 108 -5.09 -10.44 31.69
C ILE A 108 -6.39 -9.66 31.49
N ASP A 109 -7.36 -9.79 32.40
CA ASP A 109 -8.61 -9.04 32.34
C ASP A 109 -8.35 -7.53 32.37
N LEU A 110 -7.44 -7.10 33.22
CA LEU A 110 -6.98 -5.72 33.30
C LEU A 110 -6.35 -5.26 31.98
N ALA A 111 -5.45 -6.06 31.40
CA ALA A 111 -4.81 -5.76 30.12
C ALA A 111 -5.85 -5.65 28.98
N HIS A 112 -6.81 -6.57 28.90
CA HIS A 112 -7.92 -6.50 27.95
C HIS A 112 -8.73 -5.21 28.12
N SER A 113 -9.05 -4.84 29.37
CA SER A 113 -9.77 -3.60 29.66
C SER A 113 -9.01 -2.36 29.18
N TYR A 114 -7.68 -2.34 29.34
CA TYR A 114 -6.83 -1.23 28.87
C TYR A 114 -6.73 -1.19 27.34
N LEU A 115 -6.59 -2.35 26.69
CA LEU A 115 -6.58 -2.45 25.23
C LEU A 115 -7.89 -1.95 24.62
N GLU A 116 -9.03 -2.31 25.22
CA GLU A 116 -10.33 -1.80 24.78
C GLU A 116 -10.46 -0.29 24.98
N LYS A 117 -10.00 0.25 26.12
CA LYS A 117 -9.99 1.69 26.38
C LYS A 117 -9.11 2.42 25.36
N ALA A 118 -7.93 1.87 25.06
CA ALA A 118 -7.02 2.40 24.05
C ALA A 118 -7.67 2.37 22.65
N ALA A 119 -8.26 1.24 22.24
CA ALA A 119 -8.96 1.11 20.97
C ALA A 119 -10.12 2.11 20.84
N ARG A 120 -10.92 2.29 21.91
CA ARG A 120 -11.98 3.31 21.97
C ARG A 120 -11.43 4.73 21.83
N ARG A 121 -10.32 5.06 22.50
CA ARG A 121 -9.65 6.36 22.39
C ARG A 121 -9.15 6.61 20.96
N MET A 122 -8.49 5.62 20.36
CA MET A 122 -8.03 5.68 18.96
C MET A 122 -9.20 5.88 18.01
N LYS A 123 -10.30 5.14 18.20
CA LYS A 123 -11.53 5.27 17.42
C LYS A 123 -12.13 6.67 17.52
N LYS A 124 -12.29 7.20 18.74
CA LYS A 124 -12.79 8.56 18.99
C LYS A 124 -11.92 9.62 18.32
N HIS A 125 -10.60 9.50 18.46
CA HIS A 125 -9.66 10.45 17.86
C HIS A 125 -9.67 10.38 16.33
N ALA A 126 -9.67 9.16 15.76
CA ALA A 126 -9.71 8.95 14.31
C ALA A 126 -10.99 9.50 13.67
N TYR A 127 -12.14 9.40 14.35
CA TYR A 127 -13.41 9.91 13.83
C TYR A 127 -13.65 11.40 14.09
N LYS A 128 -12.92 12.03 15.01
CA LYS A 128 -13.14 13.44 15.41
C LYS A 128 -13.25 14.41 14.22
N ASN A 129 -12.42 14.23 13.19
CA ASN A 129 -12.35 15.12 12.02
C ASN A 129 -12.86 14.46 10.72
N ARG A 130 -13.36 13.21 10.78
CA ARG A 130 -13.87 12.52 9.59
C ARG A 130 -15.32 12.93 9.38
N ARG A 131 -15.62 13.49 8.21
CA ARG A 131 -17.00 13.79 7.78
C ARG A 131 -17.56 12.58 7.03
N SER A 132 -18.80 12.20 7.33
CA SER A 132 -19.50 11.25 6.47
C SER A 132 -19.76 11.94 5.14
N GLN A 133 -19.29 11.31 4.06
CA GLN A 133 -19.47 11.82 2.72
C GLN A 133 -20.00 10.68 1.88
N GLU A 134 -21.14 10.91 1.28
CA GLU A 134 -21.82 9.93 0.44
C GLU A 134 -22.09 10.57 -0.91
N PHE A 135 -21.98 9.76 -1.95
CA PHE A 135 -22.19 10.20 -3.31
C PHE A 135 -23.17 9.23 -3.98
N ASN A 136 -23.93 9.75 -4.92
CA ASN A 136 -24.85 9.00 -5.75
C ASN A 136 -24.27 8.77 -7.14
N VAL A 137 -24.86 7.81 -7.85
CA VAL A 137 -24.53 7.57 -9.26
C VAL A 137 -25.02 8.77 -10.07
N GLY A 138 -24.15 9.33 -10.91
CA GLY A 138 -24.41 10.56 -11.67
C GLY A 138 -23.79 11.82 -11.07
N ASP A 139 -23.40 11.82 -9.80
CA ASP A 139 -22.76 12.99 -9.17
C ASP A 139 -21.42 13.30 -9.85
N LYS A 140 -21.13 14.59 -10.04
CA LYS A 140 -19.83 15.08 -10.49
C LYS A 140 -18.88 15.22 -9.30
N VAL A 141 -17.72 14.60 -9.42
CA VAL A 141 -16.68 14.59 -8.38
C VAL A 141 -15.30 14.84 -8.97
N MET A 142 -14.41 15.43 -8.17
CA MET A 142 -13.00 15.53 -8.48
C MET A 142 -12.21 14.44 -7.76
N VAL A 143 -11.28 13.81 -8.46
CA VAL A 143 -10.47 12.70 -7.91
C VAL A 143 -9.09 13.19 -7.51
N LYS A 144 -8.66 12.87 -6.29
CA LYS A 144 -7.30 13.11 -5.80
C LYS A 144 -6.36 12.03 -6.31
N LEU A 145 -5.40 12.41 -7.16
CA LEU A 145 -4.34 11.50 -7.59
C LEU A 145 -3.19 11.46 -6.59
N LEU A 146 -2.69 10.26 -6.28
CA LEU A 146 -1.48 10.07 -5.47
C LEU A 146 -0.23 10.44 -6.28
N PRO A 147 0.93 10.71 -5.65
CA PRO A 147 2.16 10.99 -6.37
C PRO A 147 2.56 9.89 -7.37
N GLN A 148 2.29 8.63 -7.04
CA GLN A 148 2.58 7.47 -7.88
C GLN A 148 1.70 7.42 -9.15
N ASP A 149 0.51 7.98 -9.08
CA ASP A 149 -0.46 8.04 -10.17
C ASP A 149 -0.11 9.16 -11.15
N ARG A 150 0.71 10.13 -10.73
CA ARG A 150 1.12 11.31 -11.51
C ARG A 150 2.36 11.07 -12.38
N LYS A 151 2.71 9.81 -12.67
CA LYS A 151 3.87 9.48 -13.52
C LYS A 151 3.79 10.08 -14.92
N PHE A 152 2.58 10.35 -15.41
CA PHE A 152 2.36 11.04 -16.69
C PHE A 152 2.67 12.55 -16.62
N LEU A 153 2.85 13.13 -15.42
CA LEU A 153 3.24 14.53 -15.19
C LEU A 153 4.74 14.69 -14.90
N ARG A 154 5.55 13.66 -15.16
CA ARG A 154 7.02 13.73 -15.01
C ARG A 154 7.58 14.88 -15.84
N GLY A 155 8.51 15.63 -15.24
CA GLY A 155 9.10 16.85 -15.81
C GLY A 155 8.39 18.16 -15.44
N ARG A 156 7.35 18.11 -14.61
CA ARG A 156 6.70 19.31 -14.02
C ARG A 156 6.93 19.36 -12.52
N ASP A 157 7.06 20.57 -11.97
CA ASP A 157 7.18 20.77 -10.52
C ASP A 157 5.89 20.29 -9.83
N SER A 158 6.03 19.32 -8.92
CA SER A 158 4.92 18.71 -8.20
C SER A 158 4.12 19.71 -7.36
N ARG A 159 4.72 20.84 -6.99
CA ARG A 159 4.08 21.93 -6.23
C ARG A 159 3.07 22.72 -7.06
N LEU A 160 3.28 22.78 -8.38
CA LEU A 160 2.42 23.53 -9.32
C LEU A 160 1.34 22.64 -9.95
N LEU A 161 1.36 21.33 -9.65
CA LEU A 161 0.37 20.40 -10.19
C LEU A 161 -0.92 20.45 -9.37
N GLN A 162 -2.04 20.50 -10.09
CA GLN A 162 -3.35 20.41 -9.47
C GLN A 162 -3.47 19.13 -8.63
N LYS A 163 -4.06 19.27 -7.43
CA LYS A 163 -4.15 18.15 -6.49
C LYS A 163 -5.29 17.19 -6.82
N TYR A 164 -6.36 17.72 -7.39
CA TYR A 164 -7.58 17.03 -7.78
C TYR A 164 -7.78 17.18 -9.27
N GLU A 165 -8.36 16.17 -9.89
CA GLU A 165 -8.46 16.07 -11.34
C GLU A 165 -9.90 15.87 -11.78
N GLY A 166 -10.29 16.68 -12.77
CA GLY A 166 -11.57 16.68 -13.48
C GLY A 166 -12.79 16.97 -12.61
N PRO A 167 -13.89 17.45 -13.20
CA PRO A 167 -15.20 16.92 -12.85
C PRO A 167 -15.39 15.59 -13.58
N LEU A 168 -15.55 14.51 -12.82
CA LEU A 168 -15.78 13.16 -13.33
C LEU A 168 -17.08 12.62 -12.73
N THR A 169 -17.81 11.83 -13.50
CA THR A 169 -19.10 11.29 -13.06
C THR A 169 -18.92 9.97 -12.33
N ILE A 170 -19.67 9.78 -11.25
CA ILE A 170 -19.74 8.48 -10.58
C ILE A 170 -20.62 7.53 -11.40
N VAL A 171 -20.03 6.44 -11.87
CA VAL A 171 -20.70 5.42 -12.68
C VAL A 171 -21.39 4.38 -11.79
N LYS A 172 -20.76 4.02 -10.68
CA LYS A 172 -21.28 2.95 -9.80
C LYS A 172 -20.79 3.08 -8.37
N LYS A 173 -21.66 2.82 -7.40
CA LYS A 173 -21.30 2.57 -6.00
C LYS A 173 -20.93 1.10 -5.83
N ILE A 174 -19.66 0.80 -5.50
CA ILE A 174 -19.17 -0.57 -5.32
C ILE A 174 -19.38 -1.04 -3.87
N GLY A 175 -19.26 -0.12 -2.92
CA GLY A 175 -19.54 -0.38 -1.51
C GLY A 175 -19.75 0.93 -0.76
N LYS A 176 -19.83 0.84 0.58
CA LYS A 176 -20.04 2.02 1.44
C LYS A 176 -18.98 3.10 1.24
N MET A 177 -17.74 2.69 0.98
CA MET A 177 -16.60 3.60 0.91
C MET A 177 -15.90 3.65 -0.45
N ALA A 178 -16.37 2.90 -1.45
CA ALA A 178 -15.69 2.75 -2.74
C ALA A 178 -16.65 3.04 -3.89
N TYR A 179 -16.26 4.00 -4.74
CA TYR A 179 -17.03 4.44 -5.89
C TYR A 179 -16.22 4.28 -7.16
N LYS A 180 -16.88 3.82 -8.22
CA LYS A 180 -16.33 3.77 -9.57
C LYS A 180 -16.66 5.08 -10.27
N VAL A 181 -15.62 5.74 -10.75
CA VAL A 181 -15.70 7.00 -11.50
C VAL A 181 -15.46 6.72 -12.98
N ASP A 182 -16.05 7.50 -13.87
CA ASP A 182 -15.80 7.40 -15.31
C ASP A 182 -14.41 7.98 -15.63
N PRO A 183 -13.43 7.15 -16.02
CA PRO A 183 -12.07 7.63 -16.25
C PRO A 183 -11.94 8.34 -17.61
N LEU A 184 -11.10 9.37 -17.67
CA LEU A 184 -10.71 9.96 -18.94
C LEU A 184 -10.01 8.92 -19.84
N HIS A 185 -10.07 9.09 -21.17
CA HIS A 185 -9.52 8.13 -22.15
C HIS A 185 -8.06 7.74 -21.87
N TRP A 186 -7.24 8.68 -21.42
CA TRP A 186 -5.82 8.46 -21.10
C TRP A 186 -5.60 7.84 -19.70
N TRP A 187 -6.57 7.93 -18.78
CA TRP A 187 -6.53 7.28 -17.45
C TRP A 187 -6.82 5.79 -17.49
N SER A 188 -7.71 5.38 -18.40
CA SER A 188 -8.23 4.02 -18.46
C SER A 188 -7.17 2.93 -18.58
N ARG A 189 -5.96 3.26 -19.03
CA ARG A 189 -4.84 2.32 -19.22
C ARG A 189 -3.85 2.26 -18.04
N GLN A 190 -3.91 3.21 -17.11
CA GLN A 190 -2.87 3.37 -16.09
C GLN A 190 -3.42 3.46 -14.66
N LEU A 191 -4.67 3.91 -14.50
CA LEU A 191 -5.30 4.12 -13.20
C LEU A 191 -6.54 3.28 -13.05
N HIS A 192 -6.74 2.78 -11.84
CA HIS A 192 -7.91 2.00 -11.49
C HIS A 192 -9.09 2.96 -11.30
N PRO A 193 -10.24 2.75 -11.96
CA PRO A 193 -11.35 3.71 -11.91
C PRO A 193 -12.13 3.67 -10.59
N VAL A 194 -11.63 2.96 -9.57
CA VAL A 194 -12.30 2.76 -8.28
C VAL A 194 -11.53 3.51 -7.21
N PHE A 195 -12.21 4.46 -6.58
CA PHE A 195 -11.61 5.34 -5.58
C PHE A 195 -12.35 5.24 -4.25
N HIS A 196 -11.59 5.38 -3.17
CA HIS A 196 -12.14 5.51 -1.84
C HIS A 196 -12.76 6.91 -1.65
N VAL A 197 -13.82 7.04 -0.85
CA VAL A 197 -14.55 8.32 -0.62
C VAL A 197 -13.63 9.49 -0.28
N SER A 198 -12.61 9.24 0.54
CA SER A 198 -11.65 10.28 0.97
C SER A 198 -10.78 10.85 -0.16
N MET A 199 -10.75 10.19 -1.31
CA MET A 199 -10.06 10.66 -2.51
C MET A 199 -11.01 11.44 -3.44
N LEU A 200 -12.30 11.50 -3.12
CA LEU A 200 -13.31 12.19 -3.91
C LEU A 200 -13.68 13.51 -3.25
N LYS A 201 -13.91 14.53 -4.08
CA LYS A 201 -14.51 15.79 -3.66
C LYS A 201 -15.74 16.07 -4.52
N PRO A 202 -16.88 16.50 -3.96
CA PRO A 202 -18.01 16.94 -4.74
C PRO A 202 -17.59 18.12 -5.61
N PHE A 203 -18.07 18.11 -6.84
CA PHE A 203 -17.91 19.21 -7.78
C PHE A 203 -19.28 19.86 -7.98
N TYR A 204 -19.36 21.15 -7.72
CA TYR A 204 -20.54 21.96 -7.95
C TYR A 204 -20.25 22.89 -9.11
N GLU A 205 -21.13 22.89 -10.11
CA GLU A 205 -21.01 23.79 -11.25
C GLU A 205 -21.41 25.20 -10.83
N ASP A 206 -20.60 26.17 -11.24
CA ASP A 206 -20.90 27.58 -11.03
C ASP A 206 -21.87 28.03 -12.14
N THR A 207 -23.14 28.20 -11.81
CA THR A 207 -24.20 28.56 -12.77
C THR A 207 -24.02 29.96 -13.34
N ALA A 208 -23.28 30.84 -12.66
CA ALA A 208 -23.04 32.22 -13.07
C ALA A 208 -21.94 32.35 -14.14
N ASP A 209 -20.94 31.46 -14.10
CA ASP A 209 -19.87 31.42 -15.10
C ASP A 209 -19.49 29.97 -15.45
N PRO A 210 -20.07 29.42 -16.54
CA PRO A 210 -19.79 28.07 -17.01
C PRO A 210 -18.31 27.84 -17.39
N SER A 211 -17.56 28.90 -17.66
CA SER A 211 -16.14 28.79 -18.02
C SER A 211 -15.27 28.41 -16.82
N ARG A 212 -15.71 28.74 -15.60
CA ARG A 212 -15.02 28.43 -14.35
C ARG A 212 -15.04 26.94 -14.01
N GLY A 213 -16.04 26.21 -14.50
CA GLY A 213 -16.13 24.75 -14.36
C GLY A 213 -15.19 24.00 -15.31
N GLN A 214 -14.70 24.64 -16.37
CA GLN A 214 -13.74 24.04 -17.30
C GLN A 214 -12.33 24.16 -16.74
N ILE A 215 -11.89 23.14 -16.00
CA ILE A 215 -10.49 23.01 -15.60
C ILE A 215 -9.65 22.65 -16.84
N LYS A 216 -9.30 23.65 -17.64
CA LYS A 216 -8.28 23.51 -18.69
C LYS A 216 -6.93 23.56 -17.99
N ARG A 217 -6.23 22.43 -17.94
CA ARG A 217 -4.80 22.44 -17.54
C ARG A 217 -4.09 23.37 -18.51
N GLN A 218 -3.58 24.51 -18.03
CA GLN A 218 -2.63 25.28 -18.83
C GLN A 218 -1.49 24.32 -19.17
N GLY A 219 -1.21 24.17 -20.46
CA GLY A 219 -0.05 23.44 -20.91
C GLY A 219 1.18 24.20 -20.47
N LEU A 220 1.65 23.94 -19.24
CA LEU A 220 3.02 24.22 -18.86
C LEU A 220 3.84 23.36 -19.81
N LYS A 221 4.27 23.97 -20.92
CA LYS A 221 5.33 23.42 -21.75
C LYS A 221 6.47 23.19 -20.75
N PRO A 222 7.00 21.97 -20.63
CA PRO A 222 8.26 21.82 -19.91
C PRO A 222 9.18 22.88 -20.51
N LYS A 223 9.79 23.74 -19.67
CA LYS A 223 10.78 24.71 -20.15
C LYS A 223 11.71 23.85 -21.00
N ALA A 224 11.67 24.03 -22.32
CA ALA A 224 12.53 23.25 -23.20
C ALA A 224 13.91 23.48 -22.59
N ALA A 225 14.62 22.42 -22.24
CA ALA A 225 15.99 22.58 -21.78
C ALA A 225 16.65 23.42 -22.87
N GLU A 226 16.90 24.69 -22.57
CA GLU A 226 17.56 25.59 -23.49
C GLU A 226 18.83 24.84 -23.83
N LYS A 227 19.00 24.47 -25.10
CA LYS A 227 20.23 23.84 -25.55
C LYS A 227 21.30 24.92 -25.46
N ARG A 228 21.86 25.10 -24.26
CA ARG A 228 22.96 26.01 -24.02
C ARG A 228 24.21 25.35 -24.59
N VAL A 229 24.95 26.11 -25.37
CA VAL A 229 26.24 25.67 -25.92
C VAL A 229 27.30 26.10 -24.91
N ALA A 230 28.12 25.13 -24.47
CA ALA A 230 29.27 25.41 -23.63
C ALA A 230 30.32 26.17 -24.45
N GLU A 231 30.72 27.34 -23.97
CA GLU A 231 31.82 28.13 -24.52
C GLU A 231 33.17 27.59 -24.04
N ALA A 232 33.28 27.33 -22.72
CA ALA A 232 34.48 26.77 -22.12
C ALA A 232 34.17 25.98 -20.85
N ILE A 233 35.02 25.00 -20.52
CA ILE A 233 35.04 24.34 -19.22
C ILE A 233 36.12 25.00 -18.39
N LEU A 234 35.74 25.60 -17.26
CA LEU A 234 36.65 26.37 -16.41
C LEU A 234 37.31 25.53 -15.32
N ASN A 235 36.60 24.51 -14.82
CA ASN A 235 37.05 23.69 -13.70
C ASN A 235 36.34 22.34 -13.67
N ASP A 236 36.90 21.36 -12.97
CA ASP A 236 36.31 20.06 -12.73
C ASP A 236 36.33 19.71 -11.23
N ARG A 237 35.31 18.98 -10.77
CA ARG A 237 35.26 18.49 -9.39
C ARG A 237 34.59 17.13 -9.31
N VAL A 238 34.92 16.37 -8.28
CA VAL A 238 34.25 15.10 -7.98
C VAL A 238 33.48 15.26 -6.68
N ILE A 239 32.15 15.14 -6.75
CA ILE A 239 31.27 15.14 -5.58
C ILE A 239 30.72 13.73 -5.33
N ILE A 240 30.42 13.44 -4.07
CA ILE A 240 29.75 12.20 -3.68
C ILE A 240 28.29 12.54 -3.35
N ALA A 241 27.37 12.22 -4.26
CA ALA A 241 25.93 12.41 -4.09
C ALA A 241 25.21 11.06 -4.16
N SER A 242 24.26 10.81 -3.25
CA SER A 242 23.50 9.54 -3.20
C SER A 242 24.37 8.26 -3.23
N ARG A 243 25.52 8.29 -2.54
CA ARG A 243 26.52 7.20 -2.47
C ARG A 243 27.17 6.83 -3.82
N LYS A 244 27.06 7.69 -4.84
CA LYS A 244 27.76 7.55 -6.12
C LYS A 244 28.72 8.73 -6.32
N ARG A 245 29.83 8.49 -7.01
CA ARG A 245 30.75 9.55 -7.43
C ARG A 245 30.20 10.20 -8.70
N HIS A 246 30.00 11.50 -8.67
CA HIS A 246 29.60 12.32 -9.79
C HIS A 246 30.75 13.28 -10.12
N GLN A 247 31.17 13.29 -11.38
CA GLN A 247 32.12 14.29 -11.88
C GLN A 247 31.30 15.43 -12.45
N GLU A 248 31.51 16.63 -11.94
CA GLU A 248 30.86 17.85 -12.40
C GLU A 248 31.90 18.79 -13.01
N TYR A 249 31.50 19.52 -14.03
CA TYR A 249 32.33 20.51 -14.71
C TYR A 249 31.70 21.90 -14.55
N LEU A 250 32.52 22.90 -14.25
CA LEU A 250 32.09 24.29 -14.25
C LEU A 250 32.07 24.78 -15.69
N VAL A 251 30.87 24.95 -16.24
CA VAL A 251 30.66 25.33 -17.64
C VAL A 251 30.41 26.83 -17.75
N LYS A 252 31.19 27.48 -18.62
CA LYS A 252 30.90 28.82 -19.13
C LYS A 252 30.00 28.71 -20.34
N TRP A 253 28.85 29.37 -20.30
CA TRP A 253 27.83 29.28 -21.35
C TRP A 253 27.98 30.41 -22.37
N GLN A 254 27.83 30.08 -23.65
CA GLN A 254 27.98 31.05 -24.74
C GLN A 254 26.93 32.17 -24.63
N GLY A 255 27.39 33.43 -24.60
CA GLY A 255 26.52 34.61 -24.54
C GLY A 255 26.03 34.99 -23.13
N HIS A 256 26.54 34.31 -22.10
CA HIS A 256 26.24 34.60 -20.70
C HIS A 256 27.48 35.18 -19.99
N MET A 257 27.25 36.00 -18.96
CA MET A 257 28.33 36.58 -18.16
C MET A 257 28.94 35.53 -17.21
N ASP A 258 30.16 35.78 -16.71
CA ASP A 258 30.88 34.83 -15.84
C ASP A 258 30.13 34.50 -14.54
N GLU A 259 29.18 35.34 -14.13
CA GLU A 259 28.31 35.12 -12.96
C GLU A 259 27.26 34.02 -13.18
N GLU A 260 26.96 33.67 -14.44
CA GLU A 260 25.96 32.66 -14.79
C GLU A 260 26.57 31.27 -15.05
N ASN A 261 27.84 31.08 -14.72
CA ASN A 261 28.53 29.80 -14.82
C ASN A 261 27.92 28.78 -13.84
N THR A 262 27.58 27.59 -14.33
CA THR A 262 26.97 26.52 -13.52
C THR A 262 27.80 25.25 -13.52
N TRP A 263 27.71 24.47 -12.44
CA TRP A 263 28.26 23.12 -12.35
C TRP A 263 27.25 22.13 -12.95
N GLU A 264 27.65 21.40 -13.99
CA GLU A 264 26.86 20.36 -14.68
C GLU A 264 27.53 18.98 -14.59
#